data_AF-A0A7L3X7R1-F1
#
_entry.id   AF-A0A7L3X7R1-F1
#
_cell.length_a   1.000
_cell.length_b   1.000
_cell.length_c   1.000
_cell.angle_alpha   90.00
_cell.angle_beta   90.00
_cell.angle_gamma   90.00
#
_symmetry.space_group_name_H-M   'P 1'
#
loop_
_entity.id
_entity.type
_entity.pdbx_description
1 polymer ?
#
loop_
_entity_poly.entity_id
_entity_poly.type
_entity_poly.pdbx_seq_one_letter_code
_entity_poly.pdbx_strand_id
1 'polypeptide(L)'
;VIQYQTVRYDVLPLSPVSRNRLNQVKRKILVLDLDETLIHSHHDGVLRPTVRPGTPPDFILKVVIDKHPVRFFVHKRPHVDFFLEVVSQWYELVVFTASMEIYGCAVADKLDNNRSILNRRYYRQ
;
A
#
# COMPACT_ATOMS: atom_id res chain seq x y z
N VAL A 1 -18.41 -9.94 -20.54
CA VAL A 1 -17.47 -9.40 -19.53
C VAL A 1 -16.39 -8.66 -20.28
N ILE A 2 -16.32 -7.33 -20.18
CA ILE A 2 -15.27 -6.55 -20.85
C ILE A 2 -13.98 -6.79 -20.05
N GLN A 3 -13.04 -7.53 -20.64
CA GLN A 3 -11.70 -7.71 -20.08
C GLN A 3 -10.98 -6.36 -20.16
N TYR A 4 -10.76 -5.71 -19.02
CA TYR A 4 -9.85 -4.57 -18.95
C TYR A 4 -8.44 -5.07 -19.26
N GLN A 5 -7.90 -4.71 -20.42
CA GLN A 5 -6.52 -5.00 -20.77
C GLN A 5 -5.63 -3.99 -20.04
N THR A 6 -4.82 -4.45 -19.09
CA THR A 6 -3.81 -3.60 -18.46
C THR A 6 -2.84 -3.13 -19.54
N VAL A 7 -2.79 -1.82 -19.79
CA VAL A 7 -1.75 -1.21 -20.64
C VAL A 7 -0.42 -1.48 -19.96
N ARG A 8 0.42 -2.32 -20.59
CA ARG A 8 1.78 -2.57 -20.14
C ARG A 8 2.68 -1.59 -20.89
N TYR A 9 3.32 -0.69 -20.14
CA TYR A 9 4.41 0.11 -20.68
C TYR A 9 5.70 -0.71 -20.58
N ASP A 10 6.43 -0.81 -21.68
CA ASP A 10 7.77 -1.38 -21.64
C ASP A 10 8.67 -0.49 -20.79
N VAL A 11 9.36 -1.10 -19.81
CA VAL A 11 10.35 -0.39 -19.01
C VAL A 11 11.59 -0.18 -19.86
N LEU A 12 11.65 0.97 -20.53
CA LEU A 12 12.80 1.35 -21.34
C LEU A 12 13.95 1.85 -20.44
N PRO A 13 15.19 1.40 -20.69
CA PRO A 13 16.33 1.87 -19.92
C PRO A 13 16.56 3.37 -20.15
N LEU A 14 16.91 4.08 -19.07
CA LEU A 14 17.28 5.49 -19.16
C LEU A 14 18.52 5.67 -20.05
N SER A 15 18.48 6.67 -20.93
CA SER A 15 19.66 7.12 -21.66
C SER A 15 20.75 7.62 -20.69
N PRO A 16 22.03 7.60 -21.09
CA PRO A 16 23.12 8.12 -20.24
C PRO A 16 22.88 9.56 -19.77
N VAL A 17 22.33 10.41 -20.65
CA VAL A 17 22.01 11.82 -20.34
C VAL A 17 20.92 11.91 -19.27
N SER A 18 19.84 11.15 -19.41
CA SER A 18 18.74 11.14 -18.43
C SER A 18 19.20 10.59 -17.08
N ARG A 19 20.01 9.54 -17.08
CA ARG A 19 20.59 8.96 -15.85
C ARG A 19 21.47 9.97 -15.12
N ASN A 20 22.35 10.69 -15.83
CA ASN A 20 23.20 11.72 -15.24
C ASN A 20 22.36 12.87 -14.65
N ARG A 21 21.33 13.33 -15.34
CA ARG A 21 20.43 14.37 -14.81
C ARG A 21 19.69 13.91 -13.56
N LEU A 22 19.18 12.68 -13.55
CA LEU A 22 18.49 12.13 -12.38
C LEU A 22 19.44 11.95 -11.18
N ASN A 23 20.70 11.59 -11.41
CA ASN A 23 21.70 11.49 -10.34
C ASN A 23 22.10 12.85 -9.74
N GLN A 24 21.86 13.97 -10.43
CA GLN A 24 22.13 15.32 -9.93
C GLN A 24 21.02 15.87 -9.03
N VAL A 25 19.85 15.23 -9.01
CA VAL A 25 18.70 15.68 -8.23
C VAL A 25 18.35 14.65 -7.17
N LYS A 26 17.82 15.11 -6.04
CA LYS A 26 17.31 14.20 -5.02
C LYS A 26 16.06 13.49 -5.55
N ARG A 27 15.97 12.19 -5.23
CA ARG A 27 14.77 11.40 -5.48
C ARG A 27 13.55 12.03 -4.81
N LYS A 28 12.46 12.18 -5.54
CA LYS A 28 11.21 12.75 -5.00
C LYS A 28 10.58 11.79 -4.00
N ILE A 29 9.88 12.35 -3.02
CA ILE A 29 9.09 11.58 -2.04
C ILE A 29 7.66 11.45 -2.56
N LEU A 30 7.12 10.23 -2.55
CA LEU A 30 5.70 9.97 -2.77
C LEU A 30 5.07 9.55 -1.44
N VAL A 31 4.20 10.41 -0.92
CA VAL A 31 3.46 10.16 0.31
C VAL A 31 2.18 9.38 -0.02
N LEU A 32 1.96 8.26 0.67
CA LEU A 32 0.88 7.32 0.43
C LEU A 32 0.03 7.15 1.68
N ASP A 33 -1.29 7.33 1.54
CA ASP A 33 -2.26 6.89 2.54
C ASP A 33 -2.57 5.39 2.36
N LEU A 34 -3.16 4.76 3.39
CA LEU A 34 -3.48 3.33 3.40
C LEU A 34 -4.97 3.07 3.12
N ASP A 35 -5.84 3.41 4.07
CA ASP A 35 -7.26 3.07 4.01
C ASP A 35 -7.99 3.90 2.95
N GLU A 36 -8.83 3.25 2.15
CA GLU A 36 -9.50 3.82 0.97
C GLU A 36 -8.54 4.38 -0.11
N THR A 37 -7.24 4.08 0.00
CA THR A 37 -6.21 4.48 -0.98
C THR A 37 -5.48 3.28 -1.57
N LEU A 38 -4.79 2.49 -0.74
CA LEU A 38 -4.07 1.27 -1.14
C LEU A 38 -4.82 0.00 -0.74
N ILE A 39 -5.65 0.08 0.30
CA ILE A 39 -6.43 -1.03 0.85
C ILE A 39 -7.82 -0.56 1.27
N HIS A 40 -8.70 -1.53 1.49
CA HIS A 40 -9.95 -1.35 2.22
C HIS A 40 -10.01 -2.39 3.33
N SER A 41 -10.40 -2.00 4.55
CA SER A 41 -10.50 -2.92 5.68
C SER A 41 -11.79 -2.74 6.48
N HIS A 42 -12.18 -3.81 7.18
CA HIS A 42 -13.21 -3.77 8.21
C HIS A 42 -12.81 -4.69 9.36
N HIS A 43 -13.38 -4.47 10.54
CA HIS A 43 -13.11 -5.26 11.73
C HIS A 43 -14.36 -6.04 12.20
N ASP A 44 -14.14 -7.04 13.05
CA ASP A 44 -15.22 -7.81 13.68
C ASP A 44 -16.32 -6.88 14.22
N GLY A 45 -17.57 -7.11 13.83
CA GLY A 45 -18.74 -6.35 14.29
C GLY A 45 -19.22 -5.24 13.35
N VAL A 46 -18.47 -4.88 12.30
CA VAL A 46 -18.91 -3.91 11.29
C VAL A 46 -19.07 -4.58 9.94
N LEU A 47 -20.31 -5.00 9.63
CA LEU A 47 -20.70 -5.39 8.27
C LEU A 47 -20.71 -4.14 7.39
N ARG A 48 -19.68 -3.97 6.57
CA ARG A 48 -19.69 -2.94 5.52
C ARG A 48 -20.17 -3.56 4.20
N PRO A 49 -21.25 -3.04 3.60
CA PRO A 49 -21.78 -3.55 2.32
C PRO A 49 -20.92 -3.19 1.11
N THR A 50 -19.76 -2.54 1.31
CA THR A 50 -18.84 -2.10 0.25
C THR A 50 -18.11 -3.27 -0.41
N VAL A 51 -17.97 -4.40 0.29
CA VAL A 51 -17.39 -5.63 -0.24
C VAL A 51 -18.53 -6.59 -0.58
N ARG A 52 -18.51 -7.17 -1.78
CA ARG A 52 -19.52 -8.14 -2.19
C ARG A 52 -19.52 -9.32 -1.21
N PRO A 53 -20.69 -9.74 -0.70
CA PRO A 53 -20.78 -10.89 0.20
C PRO A 53 -20.03 -12.10 -0.35
N GLY A 54 -19.22 -12.73 0.50
CA GLY A 54 -18.42 -13.91 0.12
C GLY A 54 -17.09 -13.60 -0.59
N THR A 55 -16.72 -12.34 -0.81
CA THR A 55 -15.37 -11.99 -1.26
C THR A 55 -14.39 -12.23 -0.10
N PRO A 56 -13.39 -13.12 -0.25
CA PRO A 56 -12.44 -13.38 0.81
C PRO A 56 -11.47 -12.19 0.94
N PRO A 57 -10.98 -11.89 2.16
CA PRO A 57 -9.92 -10.92 2.36
C PRO A 57 -8.59 -11.42 1.78
N ASP A 58 -7.74 -10.50 1.32
CA ASP A 58 -6.37 -10.81 0.90
C ASP A 58 -5.48 -11.21 2.08
N PHE A 59 -5.70 -10.58 3.24
CA PHE A 59 -5.07 -10.98 4.50
C PHE A 59 -5.88 -10.54 5.71
N ILE A 60 -5.64 -11.22 6.84
CA ILE A 60 -6.26 -10.91 8.13
C ILE A 60 -5.17 -10.44 9.08
N LEU A 61 -5.37 -9.27 9.68
CA LEU A 61 -4.52 -8.77 10.75
C LEU A 61 -5.17 -9.04 12.10
N LYS A 62 -4.37 -9.43 13.09
CA LYS A 62 -4.80 -9.58 14.49
C LYS A 62 -3.95 -8.63 15.31
N VAL A 63 -4.58 -7.61 15.87
CA VAL A 63 -3.91 -6.60 16.71
C VAL A 63 -4.64 -6.49 18.05
N VAL A 64 -3.95 -6.00 19.07
CA VAL A 64 -4.53 -5.78 20.40
C VAL A 64 -4.67 -4.28 20.62
N ILE A 65 -5.90 -3.79 20.75
CA ILE A 65 -6.23 -2.38 21.01
C ILE A 65 -6.87 -2.32 22.40
N ASP A 66 -6.30 -1.53 23.31
CA ASP A 66 -6.78 -1.40 24.69
C ASP A 66 -7.04 -2.75 25.38
N LYS A 67 -6.11 -3.71 25.22
CA LYS A 67 -6.17 -5.09 25.73
C LYS A 67 -7.24 -5.99 25.07
N HIS A 68 -7.97 -5.50 24.07
CA HIS A 68 -8.95 -6.27 23.33
C HIS A 68 -8.36 -6.73 21.98
N PRO A 69 -8.37 -8.04 21.67
CA PRO A 69 -7.97 -8.52 20.37
C PRO A 69 -8.99 -8.12 19.31
N VAL A 70 -8.54 -7.45 18.26
CA VAL A 70 -9.34 -7.01 17.12
C VAL A 70 -8.79 -7.64 15.84
N ARG A 71 -9.67 -8.25 15.04
CA ARG A 71 -9.31 -8.75 13.71
C ARG A 71 -9.74 -7.76 12.65
N PHE A 72 -8.83 -7.47 11.72
CA PHE A 72 -9.10 -6.68 10.53
C PHE A 72 -9.02 -7.57 9.29
N PHE A 73 -10.06 -7.51 8.48
CA PHE A 73 -10.16 -8.19 7.19
C PHE A 73 -9.79 -7.18 6.10
N VAL A 74 -8.61 -7.37 5.49
CA VAL A 74 -8.02 -6.39 4.59
C VAL A 74 -8.12 -6.86 3.15
N HIS A 75 -8.61 -5.97 2.30
CA HIS A 75 -8.70 -6.15 0.86
C HIS A 75 -7.74 -5.17 0.19
N LYS A 76 -6.93 -5.68 -0.72
CA LYS A 76 -5.97 -4.90 -1.47
C LYS A 76 -6.68 -4.19 -2.60
N ARG A 77 -6.31 -2.93 -2.85
CA ARG A 77 -6.73 -2.29 -4.09
C ARG A 77 -6.16 -3.09 -5.26
N PRO A 78 -6.95 -3.40 -6.30
CA PRO A 78 -6.45 -4.10 -7.46
C PRO A 78 -5.16 -3.46 -7.99
N HIS A 79 -4.17 -4.30 -8.28
CA HIS A 79 -2.83 -3.90 -8.76
C HIS A 79 -1.95 -3.12 -7.78
N VAL A 80 -2.27 -3.07 -6.48
CA VAL A 80 -1.44 -2.34 -5.49
C VAL A 80 0.01 -2.85 -5.43
N ASP A 81 0.25 -4.16 -5.58
CA ASP A 81 1.62 -4.71 -5.55
C ASP A 81 2.45 -4.20 -6.72
N PHE A 82 1.86 -4.26 -7.92
CA PHE A 82 2.48 -3.77 -9.15
C PHE A 82 2.69 -2.26 -9.09
N PHE A 83 1.70 -1.51 -8.58
CA PHE A 83 1.84 -0.09 -8.34
C PHE A 83 3.04 0.21 -7.44
N LEU A 84 3.14 -0.46 -6.28
CA LEU A 84 4.24 -0.27 -5.33
C LEU A 84 5.58 -0.65 -5.94
N GLU A 85 5.66 -1.75 -6.69
CA GLU A 85 6.87 -2.21 -7.39
C GLU A 85 7.37 -1.18 -8.42
N VAL A 86 6.46 -0.56 -9.17
CA VAL A 86 6.80 0.42 -10.20
C VAL A 86 7.22 1.75 -9.56
N VAL A 87 6.39 2.30 -8.67
CA VAL A 87 6.65 3.62 -8.08
C VAL A 87 7.83 3.59 -7.11
N SER A 88 8.16 2.45 -6.49
CA SER A 88 9.37 2.28 -5.68
C SER A 88 10.66 2.23 -6.50
N GLN A 89 10.61 2.33 -7.83
CA GLN A 89 11.78 2.59 -8.68
C GLN A 89 12.01 4.09 -8.90
N TRP A 90 10.95 4.90 -8.78
CA TRP A 90 10.97 6.33 -9.11
C TRP A 90 11.00 7.23 -7.86
N TYR A 91 10.29 6.84 -6.80
CA TYR A 91 10.08 7.66 -5.59
C TYR A 91 10.58 6.98 -4.32
N GLU A 92 11.06 7.78 -3.36
CA GLU A 92 11.15 7.34 -1.96
C GLU A 92 9.73 7.30 -1.41
N LEU A 93 9.26 6.13 -0.99
CA LEU A 93 7.87 5.97 -0.55
C LEU A 93 7.77 6.24 0.96
N VAL A 94 6.77 7.01 1.34
CA VAL A 94 6.47 7.33 2.73
C VAL A 94 5.01 7.01 2.99
N VAL A 95 4.74 6.20 4.01
CA VAL A 95 3.37 5.99 4.48
C VAL A 95 3.00 7.18 5.38
N PHE A 96 1.90 7.84 5.09
CA PHE A 96 1.30 8.82 6.00
C PHE A 96 -0.19 8.60 6.01
N THR A 97 -0.68 8.06 7.12
CA THR A 97 -2.07 7.69 7.26
C THR A 97 -2.65 8.23 8.56
N ALA A 98 -3.97 8.42 8.55
CA ALA A 98 -4.71 8.80 9.74
C ALA A 98 -4.98 7.60 10.67
N SER A 99 -4.58 6.38 10.30
CA SER A 99 -4.84 5.20 11.12
C SER A 99 -3.92 5.08 12.33
N MET A 100 -4.34 4.29 13.32
CA MET A 100 -3.53 3.99 14.53
C MET A 100 -2.24 3.27 14.14
N GLU A 101 -1.14 3.59 14.83
CA GLU A 101 0.19 3.02 14.54
C GLU A 101 0.19 1.49 14.51
N ILE A 102 -0.41 0.81 15.50
CA ILE A 102 -0.40 -0.66 15.58
C ILE A 102 -1.06 -1.32 14.36
N TYR A 103 -2.11 -0.71 13.82
CA TYR A 103 -2.80 -1.20 12.64
C TYR A 103 -2.06 -0.80 11.36
N GLY A 104 -1.71 0.49 11.23
CA GLY A 104 -1.07 1.03 10.04
C GLY A 104 0.30 0.39 9.77
N CYS A 105 1.07 0.14 10.83
CA CYS A 105 2.35 -0.54 10.74
C CYS A 105 2.17 -1.99 10.23
N ALA A 106 1.21 -2.72 10.79
CA ALA A 106 0.94 -4.09 10.37
C ALA A 106 0.44 -4.20 8.90
N VAL A 107 -0.38 -3.25 8.44
CA VAL A 107 -0.77 -3.15 7.02
C VAL A 107 0.45 -2.85 6.15
N ALA A 108 1.24 -1.85 6.52
CA ALA A 108 2.41 -1.45 5.76
C ALA A 108 3.42 -2.60 5.64
N ASP A 109 3.63 -3.41 6.68
CA ASP A 109 4.49 -4.59 6.63
C ASP A 109 3.98 -5.65 5.65
N LYS A 110 2.66 -5.89 5.62
CA LYS A 110 2.04 -6.83 4.67
C LYS A 110 2.16 -6.34 3.23
N LEU A 111 2.03 -5.04 2.98
CA LEU A 111 2.21 -4.46 1.65
C LEU A 111 3.69 -4.40 1.25
N ASP A 112 4.59 -4.12 2.18
CA ASP A 112 6.03 -4.05 1.93
C ASP A 112 6.59 -5.42 1.55
N ASN A 113 6.15 -6.49 2.23
CA ASN A 113 6.57 -7.86 1.96
C ASN A 113 8.10 -8.03 1.97
N ASN A 114 8.76 -7.45 2.98
CA ASN A 114 10.23 -7.46 3.19
C ASN A 114 11.05 -6.78 2.09
N ARG A 115 10.44 -5.95 1.25
CA ARG A 115 11.14 -5.18 0.21
C ARG A 115 11.85 -3.94 0.76
N SER A 116 11.53 -3.53 1.99
CA SER A 116 12.09 -2.35 2.65
C SER A 116 11.84 -1.05 1.88
N ILE A 117 10.71 -0.97 1.17
CA ILE A 117 10.30 0.20 0.38
C ILE A 117 9.39 1.15 1.17
N LEU A 118 8.73 0.68 2.23
CA LEU A 118 7.81 1.46 3.07
C LEU A 118 8.38 1.77 4.47
N ASN A 119 9.69 1.92 4.67
CA ASN A 119 10.29 2.04 6.01
C ASN A 119 9.92 3.33 6.77
N ARG A 120 9.62 4.42 6.05
CA ARG A 120 9.31 5.71 6.65
C ARG A 120 7.79 5.87 6.74
N ARG A 121 7.27 5.95 7.96
CA ARG A 121 5.84 5.86 8.25
C ARG A 121 5.42 6.89 9.29
N TYR A 122 4.28 7.52 9.09
CA TYR A 122 3.68 8.50 9.99
C TYR A 122 2.21 8.12 10.22
N TYR A 123 1.80 8.11 11.48
CA TYR A 123 0.47 7.68 11.94
C TYR A 123 -0.21 8.78 12.74
N ARG A 124 -1.50 8.61 13.02
CA ARG A 124 -2.21 9.48 13.95
C ARG A 124 -1.70 9.26 15.38
N GLN A 125 -1.39 10.36 16.08
CA GLN A 125 -1.04 10.39 17.51
C GLN A 125 -2.27 10.19 18.39
#